data_AF-A0A101WIR6-F1
#
_entry.id   AF-A0A101WIR6-F1
#
_cell.length_a   1.000
_cell.length_b   1.000
_cell.length_c   1.000
_cell.angle_alpha   90.00
_cell.angle_beta   90.00
_cell.angle_gamma   90.00
#
_symmetry.space_group_name_H-M   'P 1'
#
loop_
_entity.id
_entity.type
_entity.pdbx_description
1 polymer ?
#
loop_
_entity_poly.entity_id
_entity_poly.type
_entity_poly.pdbx_seq_one_letter_code
_entity_poly.pdbx_strand_id
1 'polypeptide(L)'
;MSNNNLFFYKGEGKIESQQLALSSERTVIIRDACSELVIDGIRNIEISHKFGNRLRLKIGPKISFYPLNKKIAINDTEGSIIITIIDTEEQLREFETIADEQTAKALKDYIHENVPNLYTKESLNQKNLNELREIKENMDDLANSY
;
A
#
# COMPACT_ATOMS: atom_id res chain seq x y z
N MET A 1 -1.65 -0.73 -18.07
CA MET A 1 -2.62 -0.18 -17.10
C MET A 1 -1.84 0.13 -15.84
N SER A 2 -1.90 1.36 -15.30
CA SER A 2 -1.22 1.69 -14.05
C SER A 2 -2.09 1.23 -12.89
N ASN A 3 -1.80 0.06 -12.32
CA ASN A 3 -2.33 -0.30 -11.01
C ASN A 3 -1.54 0.48 -9.97
N ASN A 4 -2.17 1.47 -9.35
CA ASN A 4 -1.56 2.13 -8.20
C ASN A 4 -1.98 1.36 -6.95
N ASN A 5 -1.06 0.61 -6.35
CA ASN A 5 -1.31 0.00 -5.05
C ASN A 5 -1.47 1.13 -4.02
N LEU A 6 -2.60 1.12 -3.33
CA LEU A 6 -2.96 2.10 -2.30
C LEU A 6 -2.68 1.53 -0.91
N PHE A 7 -2.78 0.21 -0.77
CA PHE A 7 -2.54 -0.50 0.46
C PHE A 7 -2.28 -1.99 0.19
N PHE A 8 -1.42 -2.59 0.99
CA PHE A 8 -1.16 -4.03 0.97
C PHE A 8 -0.97 -4.56 2.40
N TYR A 9 -1.63 -5.66 2.72
CA TYR A 9 -1.48 -6.37 3.99
C TYR A 9 -1.30 -7.85 3.77
N LYS A 10 -0.13 -8.35 4.17
CA LYS A 10 0.27 -9.76 4.04
C LYS A 10 -0.20 -10.68 5.17
N GLY A 11 -1.08 -10.20 6.06
CA GLY A 11 -1.64 -11.02 7.15
C GLY A 11 -0.83 -10.99 8.45
N GLU A 12 0.20 -10.15 8.55
CA GLU A 12 1.14 -10.10 9.67
C GLU A 12 1.49 -8.66 10.04
N GLY A 13 1.84 -8.46 11.31
CA GLY A 13 2.26 -7.16 11.83
C GLY A 13 1.11 -6.24 12.20
N LYS A 14 1.43 -5.23 13.02
CA LYS A 14 0.52 -4.11 13.29
C LYS A 14 0.61 -3.13 12.13
N ILE A 15 -0.53 -2.60 11.72
CA ILE A 15 -0.59 -1.47 10.80
C ILE A 15 -1.02 -0.23 11.56
N GLU A 16 -0.52 0.93 11.16
CA GLU A 16 -1.08 2.20 11.58
C GLU A 16 -2.44 2.40 10.91
N SER A 17 -3.31 3.18 11.57
CA SER A 17 -4.59 3.51 10.97
C SER A 17 -4.36 4.45 9.79
N GLN A 18 -4.91 4.11 8.64
CA GLN A 18 -4.73 4.86 7.41
C GLN A 18 -6.10 5.23 6.83
N GLN A 19 -6.19 6.43 6.28
CA GLN A 19 -7.36 6.85 5.50
C GLN A 19 -6.96 7.03 4.05
N LEU A 20 -7.68 6.36 3.16
CA LEU A 20 -7.60 6.57 1.72
C LEU A 20 -8.71 7.55 1.33
N ALA A 21 -8.31 8.78 0.99
CA ALA A 21 -9.20 9.78 0.43
C ALA A 21 -9.33 9.56 -1.09
N LEU A 22 -10.56 9.45 -1.58
CA LEU A 22 -10.84 9.26 -2.99
C LEU A 22 -11.18 10.62 -3.61
N SER A 23 -10.51 10.97 -4.71
CA SER A 23 -10.63 12.28 -5.36
C SER A 23 -12.00 12.58 -5.98
N SER A 24 -12.87 11.57 -6.06
CA SER A 24 -14.26 11.64 -6.53
C SER A 24 -15.09 10.54 -5.87
N GLU A 25 -16.41 10.58 -6.06
CA GLU A 25 -17.25 9.41 -5.77
C GLU A 25 -16.85 8.28 -6.71
N ARG A 26 -16.24 7.24 -6.14
CA ARG A 26 -15.73 6.09 -6.87
C ARG A 26 -16.48 4.82 -6.50
N THR A 27 -16.40 3.86 -7.40
CA THR A 27 -16.84 2.49 -7.18
C THR A 27 -15.78 1.72 -6.42
N VAL A 28 -16.15 1.10 -5.31
CA VAL A 28 -15.32 0.14 -4.57
C VAL A 28 -15.81 -1.26 -4.91
N ILE A 29 -14.90 -2.12 -5.37
CA ILE A 29 -15.17 -3.50 -5.71
C ILE A 29 -14.38 -4.37 -4.74
N ILE A 30 -15.08 -5.17 -3.93
CA ILE A 30 -14.45 -6.21 -3.12
C ILE A 30 -14.51 -7.51 -3.90
N ARG A 31 -13.35 -8.07 -4.26
CA ARG A 31 -13.23 -9.33 -4.99
C ARG A 31 -12.78 -10.44 -4.06
N ASP A 32 -13.57 -11.50 -4.06
CA ASP A 32 -13.23 -12.83 -3.54
C ASP A 32 -13.22 -13.81 -4.72
N ALA A 33 -12.55 -14.96 -4.59
CA ALA A 33 -12.29 -15.89 -5.70
C ALA A 33 -13.52 -16.28 -6.55
N CYS A 34 -14.72 -16.20 -5.97
CA CYS A 34 -15.98 -16.52 -6.63
C CYS A 34 -17.05 -15.42 -6.53
N SER A 35 -16.74 -14.24 -5.98
CA SER A 35 -17.76 -13.20 -5.79
C SER A 35 -17.21 -11.78 -5.85
N GLU A 36 -18.03 -10.86 -6.34
CA GLU A 36 -17.75 -9.43 -6.34
C GLU A 36 -18.85 -8.70 -5.58
N LEU A 37 -18.45 -7.83 -4.66
CA LEU A 37 -19.34 -6.84 -4.05
C LEU A 37 -18.97 -5.46 -4.61
N VAL A 38 -19.90 -4.86 -5.35
CA VAL A 38 -19.74 -3.54 -5.96
C VAL A 38 -20.49 -2.50 -5.12
N ILE A 39 -19.81 -1.42 -4.77
CA ILE A 39 -20.32 -0.35 -3.94
C ILE A 39 -20.00 0.99 -4.59
N ASP A 40 -21.03 1.71 -5.01
CA ASP A 40 -20.89 3.03 -5.63
C ASP A 40 -20.98 4.17 -4.62
N GLY A 41 -20.57 5.36 -5.04
CA GLY A 41 -20.73 6.59 -4.25
C GLY A 41 -19.81 6.69 -3.04
N ILE A 42 -18.63 6.04 -3.10
CA ILE A 42 -17.68 6.03 -1.98
C ILE A 42 -16.64 7.13 -2.15
N ARG A 43 -16.42 7.89 -1.07
CA ARG A 43 -15.43 8.98 -1.01
C ARG A 43 -14.20 8.67 -0.17
N ASN A 44 -14.29 7.69 0.72
CA ASN A 44 -13.22 7.33 1.62
C ASN A 44 -13.26 5.86 2.03
N ILE A 45 -12.07 5.33 2.29
CA ILE A 45 -11.87 4.04 2.95
C ILE A 45 -10.98 4.28 4.17
N GLU A 46 -11.45 3.90 5.36
CA GLU A 46 -10.63 3.89 6.57
C GLU A 46 -10.15 2.46 6.84
N ILE A 47 -8.84 2.31 6.98
CA ILE A 47 -8.16 1.05 7.26
C ILE A 47 -7.67 1.13 8.70
N SER A 48 -8.09 0.18 9.53
CA SER A 48 -7.69 0.16 10.94
C SER A 48 -7.36 -1.24 11.41
N HIS A 49 -6.30 -1.34 12.20
CA HIS A 49 -5.93 -2.55 12.91
C HIS A 49 -6.86 -2.77 14.11
N LYS A 50 -7.33 -4.00 14.30
CA LYS A 50 -8.07 -4.47 15.48
C LYS A 50 -7.17 -5.40 16.30
N PHE A 51 -7.71 -6.08 17.30
CA PHE A 51 -6.89 -6.98 18.12
C PHE A 51 -6.35 -8.17 17.29
N GLY A 52 -5.07 -8.52 17.47
CA GLY A 52 -4.38 -9.55 16.67
C GLY A 52 -4.26 -9.14 15.19
N ASN A 53 -4.15 -10.10 14.26
CA ASN A 53 -4.02 -9.84 12.81
C ASN A 53 -5.37 -9.50 12.13
N ARG A 54 -6.24 -8.76 12.84
CA ARG A 54 -7.58 -8.44 12.35
C ARG A 54 -7.58 -7.05 11.77
N LEU A 55 -7.96 -6.94 10.50
CA LEU A 55 -8.21 -5.66 9.84
C LEU A 55 -9.69 -5.32 9.84
N ARG A 56 -9.96 -4.01 9.89
CA ARG A 56 -11.27 -3.44 9.60
C ARG A 56 -11.11 -2.42 8.49
N LEU A 57 -11.81 -2.65 7.38
CA LEU A 57 -11.99 -1.68 6.29
C LEU A 57 -13.37 -1.06 6.45
N LYS A 58 -13.44 0.25 6.68
CA LYS A 58 -14.71 0.98 6.70
C LYS A 58 -14.83 1.72 5.37
N ILE A 59 -15.80 1.30 4.57
CA ILE A 59 -16.00 1.76 3.19
C ILE A 59 -17.18 2.74 3.20
N GLY A 60 -16.86 4.03 3.07
CA GLY A 60 -17.84 5.09 3.28
C GLY A 60 -18.46 5.08 4.69
N PRO A 61 -19.68 5.65 4.86
CA PRO A 61 -20.27 5.84 6.19
C PRO A 61 -20.94 4.58 6.76
N LYS A 62 -21.33 3.60 5.92
CA LYS A 62 -22.27 2.53 6.31
C LYS A 62 -21.70 1.13 6.25
N ILE A 63 -20.58 0.91 5.55
CA ILE A 63 -20.08 -0.44 5.29
C ILE A 63 -18.82 -0.68 6.11
N SER A 64 -18.80 -1.78 6.86
CA SER A 64 -17.62 -2.28 7.54
C SER A 64 -17.35 -3.69 7.08
N PHE A 65 -16.18 -3.89 6.49
CA PHE A 65 -15.70 -5.16 6.00
C PHE A 65 -14.53 -5.65 6.86
N TYR A 66 -14.61 -6.92 7.25
CA TYR A 66 -13.65 -7.57 8.14
C TYR A 66 -13.04 -8.79 7.42
N PRO A 67 -11.90 -8.60 6.72
CA PRO A 67 -11.19 -9.69 6.07
C PRO A 67 -10.44 -10.53 7.13
N LEU A 68 -11.18 -11.37 7.87
CA LEU A 68 -10.66 -12.14 9.00
C LEU A 68 -9.58 -13.13 8.56
N ASN A 69 -8.37 -13.00 9.10
CA ASN A 69 -7.20 -13.83 8.78
C ASN A 69 -6.88 -13.88 7.27
N LYS A 70 -7.29 -12.85 6.52
CA LYS A 70 -7.05 -12.75 5.09
C LYS A 70 -5.95 -11.75 4.80
N LYS A 71 -5.24 -12.01 3.72
CA LYS A 71 -4.30 -11.07 3.09
C LYS A 71 -5.10 -10.22 2.11
N ILE A 72 -4.81 -8.93 2.04
CA ILE A 72 -5.57 -8.01 1.19
C ILE A 72 -4.66 -7.06 0.43
N ALA A 73 -5.05 -6.71 -0.79
CA ALA A 73 -4.49 -5.60 -1.55
C ALA A 73 -5.62 -4.64 -1.94
N ILE A 74 -5.36 -3.34 -1.87
CA ILE A 74 -6.28 -2.30 -2.31
C ILE A 74 -5.57 -1.51 -3.40
N ASN A 75 -6.16 -1.47 -4.59
CA ASN A 75 -5.56 -0.85 -5.76
C ASN A 75 -6.55 0.14 -6.41
N ASP A 76 -6.03 1.20 -7.00
CA ASP A 76 -6.78 2.04 -7.94
C ASP A 76 -6.58 1.49 -9.36
N THR A 77 -7.69 1.12 -10.01
CA THR A 77 -7.73 0.60 -11.38
C THR A 77 -8.83 1.31 -12.16
N GLU A 78 -8.44 2.11 -13.16
CA GLU A 78 -9.35 2.75 -14.12
C GLU A 78 -10.54 3.50 -13.49
N GLY A 79 -10.30 4.16 -12.34
CA GLY A 79 -11.34 4.92 -11.64
C GLY A 79 -12.07 4.14 -10.54
N SER A 80 -11.91 2.82 -10.49
CA SER A 80 -12.46 1.96 -9.44
C SER A 80 -11.40 1.60 -8.40
N ILE A 81 -11.81 1.44 -7.15
CA ILE A 81 -10.95 0.92 -6.09
C ILE A 81 -11.24 -0.57 -5.93
N ILE A 82 -10.24 -1.41 -6.18
CA ILE A 82 -10.36 -2.85 -6.10
C ILE A 82 -9.71 -3.33 -4.82
N ILE A 83 -10.52 -3.90 -3.93
CA ILE A 83 -10.08 -4.61 -2.73
C ILE A 83 -10.04 -6.10 -3.06
N THR A 84 -8.84 -6.65 -3.22
CA THR A 84 -8.63 -8.06 -3.53
C THR A 84 -8.34 -8.83 -2.25
N ILE A 85 -9.12 -9.88 -1.98
CA ILE A 85 -8.77 -10.92 -1.02
C ILE A 85 -7.77 -11.85 -1.71
N ILE A 86 -6.59 -12.01 -1.12
CA ILE A 86 -5.50 -12.79 -1.69
C ILE A 86 -5.59 -14.21 -1.14
N ASP A 87 -5.84 -15.17 -2.03
CA ASP A 87 -6.01 -16.58 -1.66
C ASP A 87 -4.91 -17.50 -2.22
N THR A 88 -4.09 -17.00 -3.15
CA THR A 88 -3.00 -17.77 -3.79
C THR A 88 -1.62 -17.18 -3.50
N GLU A 89 -0.58 -18.02 -3.55
CA GLU A 89 0.81 -17.56 -3.42
C GLU A 89 1.23 -16.70 -4.60
N GLU A 90 0.73 -16.99 -5.79
CA GLU A 90 1.01 -16.22 -7.01
C GLU A 90 0.52 -14.78 -6.87
N GLN A 91 -0.74 -14.58 -6.45
CA GLN A 91 -1.28 -13.25 -6.17
C GLN A 91 -0.49 -12.55 -5.06
N LEU A 92 -0.08 -13.28 -4.03
CA LEU A 92 0.70 -12.70 -2.94
C LEU A 92 2.03 -12.13 -3.46
N ARG A 93 2.79 -12.93 -4.22
CA ARG A 93 4.07 -12.50 -4.79
C ARG A 93 3.91 -11.33 -5.75
N GLU A 94 2.83 -11.32 -6.53
CA GLU A 94 2.50 -10.19 -7.41
C GLU A 94 2.32 -8.90 -6.61
N PHE A 95 1.48 -8.90 -5.56
CA PHE A 95 1.25 -7.71 -4.75
C PHE A 95 2.46 -7.31 -3.89
N GLU A 96 3.26 -8.27 -3.41
CA GLU A 96 4.54 -7.99 -2.75
C GLU A 96 5.50 -7.27 -3.69
N THR A 97 5.61 -7.74 -4.94
CA THR A 97 6.47 -7.10 -5.96
C THR A 97 6.02 -5.67 -6.25
N ILE A 98 4.72 -5.44 -6.42
CA ILE A 98 4.17 -4.09 -6.65
C ILE A 98 4.45 -3.17 -5.45
N ALA A 99 4.23 -3.66 -4.22
CA ALA A 99 4.47 -2.89 -3.01
C ALA A 99 5.96 -2.56 -2.83
N ASP A 100 6.85 -3.50 -3.13
CA ASP A 100 8.30 -3.30 -3.08
C ASP A 100 8.78 -2.30 -4.14
N GLU A 101 8.25 -2.35 -5.37
CA GLU A 101 8.55 -1.38 -6.43
C GLU A 101 8.12 0.05 -6.05
N GLN A 102 6.91 0.20 -5.49
CA GLN A 102 6.43 1.48 -5.00
C GLN A 102 7.28 2.01 -3.84
N THR A 103 7.63 1.14 -2.89
CA THR A 103 8.51 1.50 -1.77
C THR A 103 9.87 1.93 -2.28
N ALA A 104 10.46 1.19 -3.22
CA ALA A 104 11.72 1.54 -3.84
C ALA A 104 11.63 2.91 -4.51
N LYS A 105 10.57 3.18 -5.28
CA LYS A 105 10.36 4.48 -5.90
C LYS A 105 10.27 5.61 -4.87
N ALA A 106 9.46 5.45 -3.82
CA ALA A 106 9.32 6.44 -2.77
C ALA A 106 10.66 6.71 -2.04
N LEU A 107 11.45 5.68 -1.77
CA LEU A 107 12.79 5.81 -1.19
C LEU A 107 13.74 6.56 -2.12
N LYS A 108 13.73 6.26 -3.43
CA LYS A 108 14.55 6.97 -4.42
C LYS A 108 14.21 8.46 -4.46
N ASP A 109 12.91 8.78 -4.50
CA ASP A 109 12.44 10.16 -4.52
C ASP A 109 12.86 10.89 -3.22
N TYR A 110 12.63 10.28 -2.04
CA TYR A 110 13.06 10.84 -0.76
C TYR A 110 14.57 11.08 -0.67
N ILE A 111 15.39 10.09 -1.04
CA ILE A 111 16.86 10.22 -0.98
C ILE A 111 17.32 11.32 -1.94
N HIS A 112 16.77 11.36 -3.16
CA HIS A 112 17.16 12.36 -4.15
C HIS A 112 16.77 13.78 -3.72
N GLU A 113 15.61 13.96 -3.06
CA GLU A 113 15.16 15.26 -2.56
C GLU A 113 16.02 15.79 -1.40
N ASN A 114 16.46 14.90 -0.50
CA ASN A 114 17.20 15.29 0.70
C ASN A 114 18.72 15.38 0.48
N VAL A 115 19.29 14.55 -0.39
CA VAL A 115 20.74 14.52 -0.68
C VAL A 115 21.04 14.46 -2.19
N PRO A 116 20.56 15.43 -2.99
CA PRO A 116 20.70 15.42 -4.46
C PRO A 116 22.15 15.43 -4.93
N ASN A 117 23.08 15.93 -4.11
CA ASN A 117 24.51 16.02 -4.44
C ASN A 117 25.26 14.69 -4.23
N LEU A 118 24.73 13.78 -3.41
CA LEU A 118 25.34 12.48 -3.13
C LEU A 118 24.77 11.38 -4.01
N TYR A 119 23.48 11.48 -4.37
CA TYR A 119 22.79 10.45 -5.15
C TYR A 119 22.02 11.05 -6.32
N THR A 120 22.45 10.69 -7.54
CA THR A 120 21.73 11.00 -8.77
C THR A 120 20.59 10.01 -8.99
N LYS A 121 19.59 10.39 -9.80
CA LYS A 121 18.49 9.47 -10.16
C LYS A 121 18.99 8.18 -10.82
N GLU A 122 20.05 8.27 -11.62
CA GLU A 122 20.64 7.10 -12.28
C GLU A 122 21.31 6.16 -11.28
N SER A 123 22.08 6.68 -10.31
CA SER A 123 22.72 5.83 -9.30
C SER A 123 21.70 5.16 -8.39
N LEU A 124 20.63 5.87 -8.03
CA LEU A 124 19.51 5.32 -7.26
C LEU A 124 18.74 4.24 -8.01
N ASN A 125 18.65 4.32 -9.34
CA ASN A 125 17.97 3.31 -10.15
C ASN A 125 18.71 1.97 -10.23
N GLN A 126 20.03 1.95 -9.99
CA GLN A 126 20.83 0.73 -9.96
C GLN A 126 20.76 0.00 -8.62
N LYS A 127 20.20 0.63 -7.58
CA LYS A 127 20.13 0.07 -6.23
C LYS A 127 18.90 -0.80 -6.04
N ASN A 128 19.08 -1.87 -5.27
CA ASN A 128 17.98 -2.71 -4.82
C ASN A 128 17.28 -2.08 -3.58
N LEU A 129 16.13 -2.64 -3.21
CA LEU A 129 15.30 -2.10 -2.12
C LEU A 129 16.02 -2.09 -0.76
N ASN A 130 16.83 -3.10 -0.46
CA ASN A 130 17.54 -3.18 0.83
C ASN A 130 18.62 -2.10 0.92
N GLU A 131 19.39 -1.89 -0.16
CA GLU A 131 20.37 -0.80 -0.22
C GLU A 131 19.71 0.56 -0.07
N LEU A 132 18.51 0.78 -0.64
CA LEU A 132 17.77 2.03 -0.49
C LEU A 132 17.29 2.23 0.97
N ARG A 133 16.88 1.15 1.66
CA ARG A 133 16.50 1.20 3.08
C ARG A 133 17.67 1.55 3.97
N GLU A 134 18.83 0.91 3.76
CA GLU A 134 20.06 1.21 4.49
C GLU A 134 20.49 2.67 4.32
N ILE A 135 20.40 3.22 3.10
CA ILE A 135 20.72 4.63 2.86
C ILE A 135 19.78 5.55 3.65
N LYS A 136 18.47 5.28 3.61
CA LYS A 136 17.49 6.08 4.38
C LYS A 136 17.76 6.01 5.88
N GLU A 137 18.03 4.83 6.42
CA GLU A 137 18.30 4.64 7.85
C GLU A 137 19.54 5.44 8.29
N ASN A 138 20.64 5.33 7.53
CA ASN A 138 21.85 6.13 7.81
C ASN A 138 21.59 7.64 7.73
N MET A 139 20.74 8.09 6.81
CA MET A 139 20.37 9.52 6.73
C MET A 139 19.55 9.97 7.94
N ASP A 140 18.58 9.17 8.36
CA ASP A 140 17.74 9.46 9.52
C ASP A 140 18.57 9.44 10.83
N ASP A 141 19.52 8.52 10.97
CA ASP A 141 20.44 8.44 12.11
C ASP A 141 21.36 9.67 12.20
N LEU A 142 21.90 10.10 11.06
CA LEU A 142 22.71 11.31 10.99
C LEU A 142 21.88 12.57 11.33
N ALA A 143 20.63 12.64 10.89
CA ALA A 143 19.75 13.76 11.19
C ALA A 143 19.36 13.83 12.67
N ASN A 144 19.22 12.69 13.34
CA ASN A 144 18.88 12.59 14.77
C ASN A 144 20.09 12.71 15.71
N SER A 145 21.32 12.74 15.17
CA SER A 145 22.56 12.87 15.95
C SER A 145 23.00 14.33 16.18
N TYR A 146 22.22 15.31 15.69
CA TYR A 146 22.41 16.75 15.88
C TYR A 146 21.26 17.36 16.69
#